data_AF-A0A8J6HQG9-F1
#
_entry.id   AF-A0A8J6HQG9-F1
#
_cell.length_a   1.000
_cell.length_b   1.000
_cell.length_c   1.000
_cell.angle_alpha   90.00
_cell.angle_beta   90.00
_cell.angle_gamma   90.00
#
_symmetry.space_group_name_H-M   'P 1'
#
loop_
_entity.id
_entity.type
_entity.pdbx_description
1 polymer ?
#
loop_
_entity_poly.entity_id
_entity_poly.type
_entity_poly.pdbx_seq_one_letter_code
_entity_poly.pdbx_strand_id
1 'polypeptide(L)'
;MRPSSPLLDSVRDQFEDYDQIAKDFTRMFLNTEANTLANAQLFDVVFLVGQSKQKAKLVGVRAILGVRSRVFQEMLYGIQTGFGSPQVPVAELLARPVPTLLSPQQSRPKSSNFLQVPDIESPRPKSVPSSPMVKRAFSRLGTITAGWGRSIRKHNAQQLSAEDKKKWASSQDCSNKEGKDKEGKDKPTAAQLPVPRLSVCADAQKVDRAKLAQTEFSIIEFDPDTFRILLDYLHTGSCPLTCSTIPGLICAAEHYDLPELLQACFHHAKQFLRIEVVCCMLCSLENYYWRYTSASELVNMILAFVETRAYALFTTTEFLTLSESMVQMIMCRNLEVPEVRKFEAMLAWARHKIRTKTSSKLDAKLEFKCIMERLARDLKLYRISPQELIKVVLPSKAIKNERILETLMFQANSGMYRIQDSYIKECTQRLQKQDSRFSEWESFDYST
;
A
#
# COMPACT_ATOMS: atom_id res chain seq x y z
N MET A 1 -19.73 -7.50 60.06
CA MET A 1 -19.00 -7.27 58.79
C MET A 1 -18.59 -8.64 58.24
N ARG A 2 -19.26 -9.13 57.19
CA ARG A 2 -18.85 -10.35 56.49
C ARG A 2 -17.77 -9.98 55.46
N PRO A 3 -16.73 -10.81 55.27
CA PRO A 3 -15.73 -10.55 54.25
C PRO A 3 -16.39 -10.72 52.87
N SER A 4 -16.15 -9.75 52.00
CA SER A 4 -16.50 -9.82 50.58
C SER A 4 -15.89 -11.10 49.98
N SER A 5 -16.76 -12.01 49.56
CA SER A 5 -16.34 -13.24 48.88
C SER A 5 -15.65 -12.88 47.56
N PRO A 6 -14.52 -13.50 47.20
CA PRO A 6 -13.84 -13.28 45.92
C PRO A 6 -14.75 -13.49 44.69
N LEU A 7 -15.79 -14.31 44.85
CA LEU A 7 -16.78 -14.62 43.83
C LEU A 7 -17.72 -13.45 43.49
N LEU A 8 -17.84 -12.41 44.34
CA LEU A 8 -18.68 -11.24 44.04
C LEU A 8 -17.98 -10.24 43.11
N ASP A 9 -16.64 -10.22 43.09
CA ASP A 9 -15.86 -9.40 42.16
C ASP A 9 -15.80 -10.03 40.76
N SER A 10 -15.81 -11.37 40.65
CA SER A 10 -15.80 -12.07 39.35
C SER A 10 -17.11 -11.98 38.56
N VAL A 11 -18.20 -11.45 39.14
CA VAL A 11 -19.51 -11.29 38.44
C VAL A 11 -19.68 -9.87 37.88
N ARG A 12 -18.64 -9.02 37.99
CA ARG A 12 -18.62 -7.67 37.43
C ARG A 12 -17.58 -7.49 36.33
N ASP A 13 -17.24 -8.55 35.60
CA ASP A 13 -16.81 -8.33 34.22
C ASP A 13 -17.99 -7.66 33.51
N GLN A 14 -17.83 -6.38 33.21
CA GLN A 14 -18.81 -5.59 32.49
C GLN A 14 -18.82 -6.10 31.06
N PHE A 15 -19.54 -7.20 30.81
CA PHE A 15 -19.95 -7.57 29.48
C PHE A 15 -20.85 -6.45 28.96
N GLU A 16 -20.27 -5.53 28.20
CA GLU A 16 -20.99 -4.41 27.60
C GLU A 16 -21.82 -4.88 26.40
N ASP A 17 -21.16 -5.50 25.41
CA ASP A 17 -21.78 -6.04 24.20
C ASP A 17 -20.82 -7.02 23.47
N TYR A 18 -21.35 -7.81 22.54
CA TYR A 18 -20.61 -8.72 21.66
C TYR A 18 -19.51 -8.01 20.87
N ASP A 19 -19.77 -6.78 20.41
CA ASP A 19 -18.77 -5.97 19.70
C ASP A 19 -17.60 -5.59 20.61
N GLN A 20 -17.86 -5.34 21.89
CA GLN A 20 -16.82 -5.01 22.85
C GLN A 20 -15.96 -6.24 23.17
N ILE A 21 -16.59 -7.41 23.37
CA ILE A 21 -15.85 -8.67 23.51
C ILE A 21 -14.94 -8.93 22.30
N ALA A 22 -15.44 -8.73 21.08
CA ALA A 22 -14.65 -8.94 19.87
C ALA A 22 -13.44 -7.98 19.80
N LYS A 23 -13.62 -6.72 20.22
CA LYS A 23 -12.53 -5.75 20.31
C LYS A 23 -11.52 -6.12 21.40
N ASP A 24 -11.99 -6.53 22.58
CA ASP A 24 -11.12 -6.92 23.69
C ASP A 24 -10.32 -8.18 23.33
N PHE A 25 -10.95 -9.16 22.67
CA PHE A 25 -10.29 -10.35 22.15
C PHE A 25 -9.20 -10.01 21.12
N THR A 26 -9.51 -9.14 20.15
CA THR A 26 -8.53 -8.75 19.12
C THR A 26 -7.34 -7.97 19.69
N ARG A 27 -7.55 -7.15 20.73
CA ARG A 27 -6.45 -6.44 21.43
C ARG A 27 -5.41 -7.36 22.04
N MET A 28 -5.79 -8.58 22.45
CA MET A 28 -4.87 -9.57 23.01
C MET A 28 -3.81 -10.05 22.01
N PHE A 29 -3.96 -9.74 20.72
CA PHE A 29 -3.02 -10.14 19.67
C PHE A 29 -2.11 -9.00 19.16
N LEU A 30 -2.21 -7.80 19.73
CA LEU A 30 -1.39 -6.66 19.33
C LEU A 30 0.07 -6.82 19.78
N ASN A 31 1.01 -6.45 18.91
CA ASN A 31 2.44 -6.56 19.20
C ASN A 31 2.97 -5.38 20.05
N THR A 32 2.49 -5.26 21.29
CA THR A 32 3.03 -4.35 22.31
C THR A 32 3.80 -5.14 23.37
N GLU A 33 4.86 -4.56 23.95
CA GLU A 33 5.73 -5.27 24.91
C GLU A 33 4.97 -5.85 26.11
N ALA A 34 4.05 -5.09 26.70
CA ALA A 34 3.23 -5.56 27.81
C ALA A 34 2.32 -6.74 27.39
N ASN A 35 1.71 -6.65 26.20
CA ASN A 35 0.78 -7.67 25.72
C ASN A 35 1.49 -8.97 25.33
N THR A 36 2.65 -8.87 24.67
CA THR A 36 3.40 -10.07 24.25
C THR A 36 3.99 -10.83 25.45
N LEU A 37 4.27 -10.15 26.56
CA LEU A 37 4.67 -10.79 27.82
C LEU A 37 3.49 -11.43 28.55
N ALA A 38 2.37 -10.71 28.67
CA ALA A 38 1.19 -11.19 29.41
C ALA A 38 0.46 -12.35 28.69
N ASN A 39 0.47 -12.32 27.36
CA ASN A 39 -0.27 -13.26 26.52
C ASN A 39 0.64 -14.15 25.67
N ALA A 40 1.88 -14.39 26.11
CA ALA A 40 2.88 -15.18 25.39
C ALA A 40 2.36 -16.56 24.93
N GLN A 41 1.50 -17.19 25.73
CA GLN A 41 0.88 -18.48 25.46
C GLN A 41 -0.06 -18.50 24.24
N LEU A 42 -0.51 -17.34 23.76
CA LEU A 42 -1.40 -17.24 22.60
C LEU A 42 -0.65 -17.29 21.27
N PHE A 43 0.66 -17.00 21.27
CA PHE A 43 1.46 -16.88 20.06
C PHE A 43 2.29 -18.14 19.82
N ASP A 44 2.26 -18.65 18.60
CA ASP A 44 2.93 -19.91 18.19
C ASP A 44 3.97 -19.71 17.08
N VAL A 45 4.14 -18.46 16.60
CA VAL A 45 5.18 -18.07 15.65
C VAL A 45 5.87 -16.77 16.04
N VAL A 46 7.14 -16.69 15.67
CA VAL A 46 8.03 -15.55 15.88
C VAL A 46 8.59 -15.09 14.54
N PHE A 47 8.54 -13.79 14.30
CA PHE A 47 9.14 -13.12 13.15
C PHE A 47 10.33 -12.28 13.61
N LEU A 48 11.50 -12.55 13.05
CA LEU A 48 12.70 -11.73 13.20
C LEU A 48 12.74 -10.77 12.01
N VAL A 49 12.29 -9.54 12.23
CA VAL A 49 12.07 -8.55 11.16
C VAL A 49 13.17 -7.53 11.11
N GLY A 50 13.65 -7.22 9.90
CA GLY A 50 14.63 -6.19 9.63
C GLY A 50 16.00 -6.74 9.24
N GLN A 51 16.83 -5.88 8.68
CA GLN A 51 18.18 -6.21 8.24
C GLN A 51 19.23 -5.73 9.28
N SER A 52 20.31 -6.48 9.45
CA SER A 52 21.48 -6.09 10.27
C SER A 52 21.16 -5.87 11.78
N LYS A 53 21.64 -4.78 12.39
CA LYS A 53 21.59 -4.50 13.85
C LYS A 53 20.20 -4.12 14.39
N GLN A 54 19.22 -3.80 13.53
CA GLN A 54 17.86 -3.44 13.94
C GLN A 54 16.88 -4.58 13.64
N LYS A 55 17.07 -5.71 14.32
CA LYS A 55 16.12 -6.82 14.28
C LYS A 55 15.10 -6.67 15.39
N ALA A 56 13.83 -6.59 15.03
CA ALA A 56 12.73 -6.65 15.98
C ALA A 56 12.15 -8.06 16.01
N LYS A 57 11.79 -8.51 17.21
CA LYS A 57 11.06 -9.75 17.42
C LYS A 57 9.57 -9.43 17.49
N LEU A 58 8.81 -9.95 16.53
CA LEU A 58 7.35 -9.84 16.49
C LEU A 58 6.74 -11.24 16.61
N VAL A 59 5.55 -11.34 17.17
CA VAL A 59 4.89 -12.63 17.46
C VAL A 59 3.51 -12.70 16.81
N GLY A 60 3.17 -13.89 16.33
CA GLY A 60 1.98 -14.15 15.51
C GLY A 60 1.18 -15.35 15.98
N VAL A 61 -0.08 -15.43 15.53
CA VAL A 61 -0.91 -16.63 15.65
C VAL A 61 -1.06 -17.27 14.28
N ARG A 62 -0.33 -18.36 14.03
CA ARG A 62 -0.21 -19.05 12.74
C ARG A 62 -1.55 -19.28 12.05
N ALA A 63 -2.53 -19.76 12.83
CA ALA A 63 -3.87 -20.08 12.33
C ALA A 63 -4.58 -18.83 11.78
N ILE A 64 -4.47 -17.69 12.47
CA ILE A 64 -5.09 -16.44 12.05
C ILE A 64 -4.40 -15.94 10.78
N LEU A 65 -3.06 -15.91 10.77
CA LEU A 65 -2.28 -15.44 9.63
C LEU A 65 -2.54 -16.27 8.37
N GLY A 66 -2.53 -17.60 8.48
CA GLY A 66 -2.76 -18.50 7.35
C GLY A 66 -4.19 -18.48 6.81
N VAL A 67 -5.19 -18.10 7.60
CA VAL A 67 -6.57 -17.91 7.13
C VAL A 67 -6.73 -16.58 6.39
N ARG A 68 -5.97 -15.55 6.78
CA ARG A 68 -6.11 -14.18 6.28
C ARG A 68 -5.20 -13.87 5.10
N SER A 69 -4.13 -14.64 4.91
CA SER A 69 -3.21 -14.49 3.78
C SER A 69 -2.79 -15.85 3.26
N ARG A 70 -2.96 -16.04 1.95
CA ARG A 70 -2.48 -17.21 1.23
C ARG A 70 -0.95 -17.34 1.32
N VAL A 71 -0.23 -16.22 1.25
CA VAL A 71 1.24 -16.21 1.36
C VAL A 71 1.67 -16.70 2.73
N PHE A 72 1.01 -16.26 3.81
CA PHE A 72 1.27 -16.81 5.14
C PHE A 72 0.83 -18.28 5.24
N GLN A 73 -0.24 -18.71 4.58
CA GLN A 73 -0.63 -20.12 4.54
C GLN A 73 0.46 -21.00 3.92
N GLU A 74 1.00 -20.58 2.77
CA GLU A 74 2.08 -21.26 2.05
C GLU A 74 3.40 -21.23 2.85
N MET A 75 3.71 -20.09 3.47
CA MET A 75 4.91 -19.91 4.28
C MET A 75 4.88 -20.78 5.54
N LEU A 76 3.75 -20.78 6.26
CA LEU A 76 3.62 -21.39 7.59
C LEU A 76 3.19 -22.86 7.57
N TYR A 77 2.48 -23.30 6.53
CA TYR A 77 1.98 -24.68 6.44
C TYR A 77 2.48 -25.45 5.21
N GLY A 78 3.13 -24.78 4.25
CA GLY A 78 3.59 -25.41 3.01
C GLY A 78 2.48 -25.77 2.02
N ILE A 79 1.25 -25.31 2.25
CA ILE A 79 0.09 -25.65 1.43
C ILE A 79 0.12 -24.79 0.16
N GLN A 80 0.71 -25.31 -0.91
CA GLN A 80 0.58 -24.70 -2.23
C GLN A 80 -0.86 -24.88 -2.73
N THR A 81 -1.61 -23.79 -2.80
CA THR A 81 -2.92 -23.85 -3.46
C THR A 81 -2.67 -23.86 -4.97
N GLY A 82 -2.79 -25.02 -5.62
CA GLY A 82 -2.43 -25.26 -7.03
C GLY A 82 -3.20 -24.45 -8.08
N PHE A 83 -3.91 -23.40 -7.68
CA PHE A 83 -4.39 -22.35 -8.56
C PHE A 83 -3.44 -21.17 -8.40
N GLY A 84 -2.58 -20.90 -9.37
CA GLY A 84 -2.00 -19.56 -9.49
C GLY A 84 -3.18 -18.59 -9.53
N SER A 85 -3.33 -17.77 -8.49
CA SER A 85 -4.38 -16.74 -8.49
C SER A 85 -4.16 -15.90 -9.74
N PRO A 86 -5.19 -15.58 -10.55
CA PRO A 86 -5.06 -14.48 -11.47
C PRO A 86 -4.69 -13.28 -10.60
N GLN A 87 -3.44 -12.81 -10.67
CA GLN A 87 -3.06 -11.57 -10.03
C GLN A 87 -3.97 -10.51 -10.65
N VAL A 88 -4.98 -10.08 -9.88
CA VAL A 88 -5.88 -9.01 -10.31
C VAL A 88 -4.97 -7.79 -10.45
N PRO A 89 -4.83 -7.21 -11.65
CA PRO A 89 -3.96 -6.06 -11.83
C PRO A 89 -4.34 -4.98 -10.83
N VAL A 90 -3.36 -4.29 -10.25
CA VAL A 90 -3.63 -3.27 -9.22
C VAL A 90 -4.57 -2.19 -9.78
N ALA A 91 -4.42 -1.83 -11.06
CA ALA A 91 -5.39 -1.02 -11.81
C ALA A 91 -6.84 -1.52 -11.76
N GLU A 92 -7.10 -2.83 -11.79
CA GLU A 92 -8.45 -3.40 -11.69
C GLU A 92 -8.98 -3.34 -10.25
N LEU A 93 -8.11 -3.57 -9.25
CA LEU A 93 -8.48 -3.37 -7.84
C LEU A 93 -8.88 -1.91 -7.56
N LEU A 94 -8.16 -0.95 -8.16
CA LEU A 94 -8.46 0.48 -8.05
C LEU A 94 -9.74 0.88 -8.79
N ALA A 95 -10.11 0.16 -9.84
CA ALA A 95 -11.31 0.42 -10.64
C ALA A 95 -12.59 -0.14 -10.00
N ARG A 96 -12.49 -1.04 -9.01
CA ARG A 96 -13.65 -1.64 -8.35
C ARG A 96 -14.38 -0.60 -7.49
N PRO A 97 -15.70 -0.40 -7.69
CA PRO A 97 -16.49 0.46 -6.80
C PRO A 97 -16.50 -0.14 -5.39
N VAL A 98 -16.19 0.70 -4.41
CA VAL A 98 -16.17 0.33 -2.98
C VAL A 98 -17.59 -0.07 -2.54
N PRO A 99 -17.77 -1.10 -1.70
CA PRO A 99 -19.04 -1.30 -1.01
C PRO A 99 -19.34 -0.06 -0.17
N THR A 100 -20.43 0.64 -0.48
CA THR A 100 -20.86 1.81 0.28
C THR A 100 -20.98 1.46 1.77
N LEU A 101 -20.17 2.13 2.61
CA LEU A 101 -20.36 2.16 4.05
C LEU A 101 -21.75 2.79 4.31
N LEU A 102 -22.71 1.96 4.71
CA LEU A 102 -24.05 2.38 5.07
C LEU A 102 -23.98 3.34 6.26
N SER A 103 -24.41 4.59 6.06
CA SER A 103 -24.69 5.53 7.16
C SER A 103 -25.95 5.09 7.91
N PRO A 104 -26.07 5.37 9.22
CA PRO A 104 -27.05 4.73 10.08
C PRO A 104 -28.41 5.46 9.99
N GLN A 105 -29.30 4.99 9.11
CA GLN A 105 -30.73 5.31 9.23
C GLN A 105 -31.58 4.08 8.89
N GLN A 106 -32.06 3.46 9.97
CA GLN A 106 -33.30 2.67 10.10
C GLN A 106 -33.64 1.65 8.98
N SER A 107 -33.12 0.43 9.11
CA SER A 107 -33.90 -0.78 8.81
C SER A 107 -33.28 -2.04 9.41
N ARG A 108 -34.06 -2.71 10.28
CA ARG A 108 -33.96 -4.06 10.88
C ARG A 108 -32.75 -4.96 10.52
N PRO A 109 -32.12 -5.63 11.51
CA PRO A 109 -30.90 -6.42 11.29
C PRO A 109 -31.22 -7.78 10.68
N LYS A 110 -30.62 -8.10 9.52
CA LYS A 110 -30.46 -9.47 9.04
C LYS A 110 -29.14 -9.61 8.30
N SER A 111 -28.08 -10.00 9.01
CA SER A 111 -27.00 -10.87 8.50
C SER A 111 -26.05 -11.19 9.65
N SER A 112 -26.20 -12.36 10.25
CA SER A 112 -25.21 -12.90 11.17
C SER A 112 -24.19 -13.70 10.34
N ASN A 113 -22.91 -13.39 10.47
CA ASN A 113 -21.79 -14.18 9.94
C ASN A 113 -21.46 -15.40 10.83
N PHE A 114 -22.45 -15.97 11.54
CA PHE A 114 -22.31 -17.27 12.20
C PHE A 114 -22.72 -18.40 11.25
N LEU A 115 -22.02 -19.54 11.34
CA LEU A 115 -22.47 -20.82 10.80
C LEU A 115 -23.84 -21.15 11.42
N GLN A 116 -24.91 -20.93 10.66
CA GLN A 116 -26.25 -21.33 11.05
C GLN A 116 -26.45 -22.81 10.74
N VAL A 117 -26.73 -23.59 11.78
CA VAL A 117 -27.28 -24.95 11.63
C VAL A 117 -28.71 -24.80 11.10
N PRO A 118 -29.10 -25.46 10.00
CA PRO A 118 -30.47 -25.34 9.49
C PRO A 118 -31.48 -25.95 10.48
N ASP A 119 -32.57 -25.22 10.76
CA ASP A 119 -33.71 -25.76 11.50
C ASP A 119 -34.38 -26.89 10.69
N ILE A 120 -34.75 -27.95 11.42
CA ILE A 120 -35.49 -29.09 10.88
C ILE A 120 -36.99 -28.73 10.85
N GLU A 121 -37.63 -29.04 9.71
CA GLU A 121 -39.08 -28.95 9.44
C GLU A 121 -39.63 -27.61 8.88
N SER A 122 -39.80 -27.57 7.56
CA SER A 122 -41.07 -27.13 6.93
C SER A 122 -41.14 -27.55 5.44
N PRO A 123 -42.35 -27.84 4.89
CA PRO A 123 -42.49 -28.49 3.58
C PRO A 123 -42.50 -27.47 2.42
N ARG A 124 -41.78 -27.79 1.35
CA ARG A 124 -41.78 -27.02 0.08
C ARG A 124 -43.05 -27.28 -0.75
N PRO A 125 -43.70 -26.25 -1.35
CA PRO A 125 -44.65 -26.46 -2.44
C PRO A 125 -43.94 -26.65 -3.79
N LYS A 126 -44.60 -27.42 -4.67
CA LYS A 126 -44.15 -27.86 -6.00
C LYS A 126 -44.56 -26.88 -7.12
N SER A 127 -43.79 -26.94 -8.22
CA SER A 127 -44.11 -26.70 -9.67
C SER A 127 -44.18 -25.29 -10.31
N VAL A 128 -43.13 -24.96 -11.12
CA VAL A 128 -42.98 -24.41 -12.53
C VAL A 128 -43.79 -23.18 -13.04
N PRO A 129 -43.39 -22.40 -14.12
CA PRO A 129 -42.55 -22.75 -15.30
C PRO A 129 -41.51 -21.73 -15.90
N SER A 130 -40.61 -22.31 -16.71
CA SER A 130 -39.84 -21.93 -17.95
C SER A 130 -39.51 -20.49 -18.42
N SER A 131 -38.20 -20.20 -18.53
CA SER A 131 -37.41 -19.61 -19.69
C SER A 131 -37.61 -18.14 -20.14
N PRO A 132 -36.59 -17.44 -20.74
CA PRO A 132 -35.73 -17.93 -21.83
C PRO A 132 -34.21 -17.60 -21.78
N MET A 133 -33.53 -18.24 -22.74
CA MET A 133 -32.09 -18.40 -22.94
C MET A 133 -31.39 -17.16 -23.52
N VAL A 134 -30.13 -16.94 -23.14
CA VAL A 134 -29.15 -16.22 -23.99
C VAL A 134 -27.89 -17.09 -24.13
N LYS A 135 -27.59 -17.41 -25.39
CA LYS A 135 -26.41 -18.15 -25.82
C LYS A 135 -25.18 -17.23 -25.79
N ARG A 136 -24.07 -17.67 -25.21
CA ARG A 136 -22.73 -17.29 -25.69
C ARG A 136 -21.82 -18.52 -25.72
N ALA A 137 -21.12 -18.61 -26.83
CA ALA A 137 -20.46 -19.80 -27.35
C ALA A 137 -19.12 -20.07 -26.66
N PHE A 138 -18.89 -21.34 -26.34
CA PHE A 138 -17.55 -21.90 -26.13
C PHE A 138 -17.31 -22.98 -27.18
N SER A 139 -16.32 -22.76 -28.05
CA SER A 139 -15.66 -23.80 -28.84
C SER A 139 -14.63 -24.48 -27.91
N ARG A 140 -14.84 -25.75 -27.55
CA ARG A 140 -14.10 -26.97 -27.98
C ARG A 140 -12.57 -26.83 -27.88
N LEU A 141 -11.76 -27.71 -27.27
CA LEU A 141 -11.75 -29.15 -26.94
C LEU A 141 -10.73 -29.34 -25.77
N GLY A 142 -10.68 -30.41 -24.97
CA GLY A 142 -11.27 -31.72 -25.11
C GLY A 142 -11.13 -32.63 -23.87
N THR A 143 -11.95 -33.66 -23.94
CA THR A 143 -12.18 -34.89 -23.18
C THR A 143 -10.98 -35.59 -22.51
N ILE A 144 -11.12 -35.97 -21.24
CA ILE A 144 -10.81 -37.34 -20.76
C ILE A 144 -11.77 -37.78 -19.63
N THR A 145 -12.75 -38.58 -20.05
CA THR A 145 -13.36 -39.76 -19.40
C THR A 145 -13.59 -39.81 -17.89
N ALA A 146 -14.89 -39.79 -17.55
CA ALA A 146 -15.47 -40.32 -16.33
C ALA A 146 -15.42 -41.85 -16.28
N GLY A 147 -15.33 -42.40 -15.06
CA GLY A 147 -15.48 -43.82 -14.76
C GLY A 147 -16.09 -44.05 -13.39
N TRP A 148 -17.34 -43.61 -13.16
CA TRP A 148 -18.17 -44.08 -12.04
C TRP A 148 -19.60 -44.29 -12.55
N GLY A 149 -19.99 -45.54 -12.70
CA GLY A 149 -21.32 -45.96 -13.10
C GLY A 149 -21.83 -47.07 -12.20
N ARG A 150 -23.11 -46.92 -11.82
CA ARG A 150 -24.04 -47.89 -11.18
C ARG A 150 -23.78 -48.12 -9.68
N SER A 151 -24.77 -48.20 -8.79
CA SER A 151 -26.16 -48.64 -8.95
C SER A 151 -27.09 -48.05 -7.88
N ILE A 152 -28.30 -47.69 -8.29
CA ILE A 152 -29.46 -47.42 -7.44
C ILE A 152 -30.17 -48.76 -7.15
N ARG A 153 -30.44 -49.06 -5.88
CA ARG A 153 -31.61 -49.86 -5.47
C ARG A 153 -32.34 -49.15 -4.33
N LYS A 154 -33.62 -48.88 -4.56
CA LYS A 154 -34.61 -48.44 -3.58
C LYS A 154 -35.14 -49.65 -2.79
N HIS A 155 -35.24 -49.54 -1.46
CA HIS A 155 -36.45 -49.94 -0.72
C HIS A 155 -36.49 -49.33 0.71
N ASN A 156 -37.67 -48.79 1.04
CA ASN A 156 -38.35 -48.55 2.32
C ASN A 156 -37.66 -47.98 3.59
N ALA A 157 -38.29 -46.89 4.05
CA ALA A 157 -38.66 -46.48 5.41
C ALA A 157 -38.29 -47.39 6.60
N GLN A 158 -37.59 -46.83 7.60
CA GLN A 158 -38.00 -46.71 9.01
C GLN A 158 -36.82 -46.24 9.92
N GLN A 159 -37.15 -45.30 10.83
CA GLN A 159 -36.58 -45.02 12.16
C GLN A 159 -35.07 -44.75 12.32
N LEU A 160 -34.76 -43.53 12.78
CA LEU A 160 -33.47 -43.18 13.38
C LEU A 160 -33.38 -43.73 14.81
N SER A 161 -32.36 -44.55 15.08
CA SER A 161 -32.03 -45.13 16.40
C SER A 161 -31.44 -44.06 17.34
N ALA A 162 -31.64 -44.25 18.65
CA ALA A 162 -31.14 -43.40 19.74
C ALA A 162 -29.60 -43.40 19.93
N GLU A 163 -28.85 -44.09 19.08
CA GLU A 163 -27.38 -44.22 19.17
C GLU A 163 -26.58 -43.11 18.47
N ASP A 164 -27.21 -42.26 17.66
CA ASP A 164 -26.53 -41.12 17.03
C ASP A 164 -26.33 -39.90 17.97
N LYS A 165 -26.85 -39.96 19.20
CA LYS A 165 -26.71 -38.89 20.22
C LYS A 165 -25.40 -38.90 21.02
N LYS A 166 -24.45 -39.78 20.72
CA LYS A 166 -23.22 -39.95 21.54
C LYS A 166 -21.91 -39.42 20.94
N LYS A 167 -21.92 -38.61 19.88
CA LYS A 167 -20.67 -38.05 19.31
C LYS A 167 -20.24 -36.66 19.82
N TRP A 168 -20.90 -36.12 20.84
CA TRP A 168 -20.55 -34.84 21.46
C TRP A 168 -20.35 -34.98 22.98
N ALA A 169 -19.62 -36.01 23.41
CA ALA A 169 -19.07 -36.05 24.76
C ALA A 169 -17.61 -35.59 24.70
N SER A 170 -17.34 -34.38 25.19
CA SER A 170 -16.01 -33.93 25.59
C SER A 170 -15.45 -34.93 26.59
N SER A 171 -14.50 -35.77 26.17
CA SER A 171 -13.83 -36.72 27.05
C SER A 171 -12.51 -36.13 27.54
N GLN A 172 -12.58 -35.39 28.64
CA GLN A 172 -11.44 -35.16 29.51
C GLN A 172 -11.92 -35.44 30.93
N ASP A 173 -11.83 -36.71 31.31
CA ASP A 173 -12.10 -37.16 32.67
C ASP A 173 -10.83 -37.85 33.18
N CYS A 174 -10.09 -37.15 34.01
CA CYS A 174 -8.86 -37.63 34.65
C CYS A 174 -9.25 -38.39 35.92
N SER A 175 -9.51 -39.69 35.81
CA SER A 175 -9.51 -40.57 36.98
C SER A 175 -8.66 -41.81 36.72
N ASN A 176 -7.55 -41.89 37.46
CA ASN A 176 -6.69 -43.06 37.60
C ASN A 176 -7.51 -44.27 38.09
N LYS A 177 -7.39 -45.39 37.40
CA LYS A 177 -7.57 -46.72 38.01
C LYS A 177 -6.76 -47.77 37.25
N GLU A 178 -5.76 -48.31 37.96
CA GLU A 178 -4.95 -49.45 37.56
C GLU A 178 -5.80 -50.71 37.39
N GLY A 179 -5.46 -51.56 36.40
CA GLY A 179 -6.13 -52.85 36.22
C GLY A 179 -5.77 -53.63 34.95
N LYS A 180 -4.61 -54.32 34.99
CA LYS A 180 -4.32 -55.69 34.50
C LYS A 180 -4.62 -56.12 33.04
N ASP A 181 -3.53 -56.26 32.29
CA ASP A 181 -3.12 -57.32 31.36
C ASP A 181 -4.12 -58.02 30.41
N LYS A 182 -3.89 -57.84 29.11
CA LYS A 182 -3.78 -58.95 28.16
C LYS A 182 -2.94 -58.58 26.93
N GLU A 183 -1.89 -59.34 26.71
CA GLU A 183 -0.92 -59.22 25.62
C GLU A 183 -1.52 -59.45 24.23
N GLY A 184 -1.03 -58.69 23.25
CA GLY A 184 -1.30 -58.90 21.84
C GLY A 184 -0.61 -57.87 20.94
N LYS A 185 0.69 -58.07 20.70
CA LYS A 185 1.50 -57.63 19.53
C LYS A 185 1.05 -56.33 18.81
N ASP A 186 1.77 -55.22 19.04
CA ASP A 186 2.25 -54.34 17.96
C ASP A 186 3.26 -53.29 18.47
N LYS A 187 4.20 -52.91 17.60
CA LYS A 187 5.38 -52.05 17.81
C LYS A 187 5.04 -50.63 18.35
N PRO A 188 5.96 -49.96 19.07
CA PRO A 188 5.68 -48.68 19.70
C PRO A 188 5.74 -47.53 18.68
N THR A 189 4.60 -46.90 18.41
CA THR A 189 4.57 -45.55 17.83
C THR A 189 4.52 -44.53 18.98
N ALA A 190 5.54 -43.67 19.01
CA ALA A 190 5.65 -42.58 19.99
C ALA A 190 4.40 -41.68 19.96
N ALA A 191 3.92 -41.34 21.16
CA ALA A 191 2.73 -40.56 21.42
C ALA A 191 2.68 -39.26 20.60
N GLN A 192 1.65 -39.13 19.77
CA GLN A 192 1.30 -37.89 19.09
C GLN A 192 0.59 -36.97 20.09
N LEU A 193 1.18 -35.81 20.36
CA LEU A 193 0.48 -34.68 20.96
C LEU A 193 -0.68 -34.27 20.02
N PRO A 194 -1.88 -33.97 20.54
CA PRO A 194 -3.01 -33.60 19.69
C PRO A 194 -2.78 -32.21 19.10
N VAL A 195 -2.42 -32.16 17.81
CA VAL A 195 -2.38 -30.92 17.02
C VAL A 195 -3.82 -30.48 16.75
N PRO A 196 -4.21 -29.23 17.03
CA PRO A 196 -5.53 -28.72 16.68
C PRO A 196 -5.77 -28.85 15.17
N ARG A 197 -6.76 -29.66 14.78
CA ARG A 197 -7.16 -29.78 13.37
C ARG A 197 -7.91 -28.52 12.95
N LEU A 198 -7.19 -27.59 12.32
CA LEU A 198 -7.82 -26.51 11.54
C LEU A 198 -8.68 -27.15 10.44
N SER A 199 -10.00 -26.95 10.51
CA SER A 199 -10.97 -27.34 9.48
C SER A 199 -10.81 -26.59 8.15
N VAL A 200 -9.79 -25.74 8.03
CA VAL A 200 -9.44 -24.97 6.83
C VAL A 200 -8.55 -25.79 5.88
N CYS A 201 -7.92 -26.85 6.37
CA CYS A 201 -7.12 -27.77 5.56
C CYS A 201 -7.98 -29.01 5.26
N ALA A 202 -8.73 -28.99 4.16
CA ALA A 202 -9.49 -30.16 3.71
C ALA A 202 -8.60 -31.41 3.52
N ASP A 203 -7.29 -31.22 3.33
CA ASP A 203 -6.30 -32.29 3.26
C ASP A 203 -5.16 -32.04 4.26
N ALA A 204 -5.30 -32.55 5.49
CA ALA A 204 -4.22 -32.57 6.48
C ALA A 204 -2.93 -33.28 5.97
N GLN A 205 -3.05 -34.06 4.88
CA GLN A 205 -1.95 -34.73 4.20
C GLN A 205 -1.09 -33.81 3.31
N LYS A 206 -1.56 -32.59 3.00
CA LYS A 206 -0.82 -31.59 2.20
C LYS A 206 -0.01 -30.61 3.06
N VAL A 207 -0.07 -30.74 4.38
CA VAL A 207 0.69 -29.89 5.30
C VAL A 207 2.13 -30.39 5.39
N ASP A 208 3.08 -29.51 5.15
CA ASP A 208 4.49 -29.80 5.33
C ASP A 208 4.83 -29.83 6.83
N ARG A 209 5.17 -31.02 7.34
CA ARG A 209 5.51 -31.22 8.75
C ARG A 209 6.75 -30.43 9.18
N ALA A 210 7.71 -30.22 8.29
CA ALA A 210 8.91 -29.45 8.61
C ALA A 210 8.57 -27.96 8.79
N LYS A 211 7.74 -27.41 7.89
CA LYS A 211 7.25 -26.02 8.03
C LYS A 211 6.34 -25.81 9.24
N LEU A 212 5.54 -26.83 9.58
CA LEU A 212 4.70 -26.77 10.77
C LEU A 212 5.54 -26.77 12.06
N ALA A 213 6.68 -27.48 12.09
CA ALA A 213 7.61 -27.48 13.21
C ALA A 213 8.43 -26.20 13.33
N GLN A 214 8.58 -25.43 12.24
CA GLN A 214 9.30 -24.15 12.25
C GLN A 214 8.48 -23.08 12.97
N THR A 215 9.00 -22.57 14.09
CA THR A 215 8.36 -21.52 14.90
C THR A 215 8.96 -20.14 14.67
N GLU A 216 10.16 -20.04 14.08
CA GLU A 216 10.87 -18.78 13.83
C GLU A 216 11.07 -18.53 12.34
N PHE A 217 10.74 -17.31 11.90
CA PHE A 217 10.81 -16.87 10.51
C PHE A 217 11.59 -15.55 10.40
N SER A 218 12.50 -15.44 9.44
CA SER A 218 13.24 -14.21 9.18
C SER A 218 12.56 -13.41 8.07
N ILE A 219 12.29 -12.13 8.32
CA ILE A 219 11.69 -11.19 7.36
C ILE A 219 12.70 -10.08 7.08
N ILE A 220 13.16 -9.97 5.84
CA ILE A 220 14.22 -9.02 5.44
C ILE A 220 13.73 -7.96 4.47
N GLU A 221 12.55 -8.14 3.90
CA GLU A 221 11.94 -7.30 2.88
C GLU A 221 11.37 -6.00 3.45
N PHE A 222 11.00 -6.00 4.72
CA PHE A 222 10.32 -4.91 5.39
C PHE A 222 11.00 -4.53 6.70
N ASP A 223 10.87 -3.26 7.07
CA ASP A 223 11.26 -2.78 8.38
C ASP A 223 10.27 -3.26 9.47
N PRO A 224 10.71 -3.26 10.74
CA PRO A 224 9.87 -3.66 11.87
C PRO A 224 8.52 -2.96 11.97
N ASP A 225 8.45 -1.65 11.69
CA ASP A 225 7.24 -0.87 11.88
C ASP A 225 6.19 -1.22 10.81
N THR A 226 6.61 -1.29 9.55
CA THR A 226 5.74 -1.73 8.45
C THR A 226 5.17 -3.13 8.71
N PHE A 227 6.02 -4.08 9.10
CA PHE A 227 5.57 -5.45 9.34
C PHE A 227 4.69 -5.57 10.59
N ARG A 228 4.96 -4.78 11.64
CA ARG A 228 4.11 -4.74 12.84
C ARG A 228 2.68 -4.29 12.48
N ILE A 229 2.55 -3.21 11.71
CA ILE A 229 1.23 -2.69 11.28
C ILE A 229 0.49 -3.74 10.44
N LEU A 230 1.20 -4.42 9.54
CA LEU A 230 0.65 -5.53 8.76
C LEU A 230 0.17 -6.68 9.66
N LEU A 231 0.95 -7.05 10.66
CA LEU A 231 0.64 -8.15 11.56
C LEU A 231 -0.57 -7.82 12.46
N ASP A 232 -0.64 -6.60 12.96
CA ASP A 232 -1.79 -6.08 13.69
C ASP A 232 -3.05 -6.08 12.81
N TYR A 233 -2.93 -5.72 11.51
CA TYR A 233 -4.04 -5.86 10.56
C TYR A 233 -4.49 -7.31 10.39
N LEU A 234 -3.56 -8.26 10.20
CA LEU A 234 -3.90 -9.68 10.02
C LEU A 234 -4.59 -10.27 11.26
N HIS A 235 -4.19 -9.85 12.45
CA HIS A 235 -4.79 -10.31 13.70
C HIS A 235 -6.14 -9.67 14.02
N THR A 236 -6.27 -8.36 13.78
CA THR A 236 -7.43 -7.59 14.25
C THR A 236 -8.43 -7.24 13.15
N GLY A 237 -8.04 -7.36 11.88
CA GLY A 237 -8.80 -6.87 10.73
C GLY A 237 -8.77 -5.35 10.56
N SER A 238 -7.95 -4.63 11.33
CA SER A 238 -7.88 -3.18 11.32
C SER A 238 -6.45 -2.67 11.58
N CYS A 239 -6.09 -1.54 11.00
CA CYS A 239 -4.83 -0.87 11.30
C CYS A 239 -4.90 0.64 11.05
N PRO A 240 -4.13 1.46 11.77
CA PRO A 240 -4.05 2.89 11.50
C PRO A 240 -3.34 3.14 10.16
N LEU A 241 -3.94 3.96 9.31
CA LEU A 241 -3.35 4.40 8.05
C LEU A 241 -2.84 5.83 8.19
N THR A 242 -1.60 6.07 7.79
CA THR A 242 -1.00 7.40 7.71
C THR A 242 -0.22 7.52 6.41
N CYS A 243 -0.10 8.72 5.85
CA CYS A 243 0.65 8.91 4.60
C CYS A 243 2.13 8.49 4.72
N SER A 244 2.73 8.60 5.91
CA SER A 244 4.10 8.14 6.18
C SER A 244 4.25 6.62 6.18
N THR A 245 3.22 5.86 6.58
CA THR A 245 3.29 4.39 6.66
C THR A 245 2.80 3.69 5.39
N ILE A 246 1.97 4.37 4.59
CA ILE A 246 1.40 3.83 3.35
C ILE A 246 2.44 3.24 2.38
N PRO A 247 3.58 3.91 2.09
CA PRO A 247 4.59 3.38 1.17
C PRO A 247 5.01 1.94 1.46
N GLY A 248 5.41 1.65 2.70
CA GLY A 248 5.80 0.31 3.12
C GLY A 248 4.60 -0.64 3.15
N LEU A 249 3.46 -0.17 3.66
CA LEU A 249 2.28 -1.01 3.86
C LEU A 249 1.65 -1.49 2.55
N ILE A 250 1.63 -0.65 1.51
CA ILE A 250 1.17 -1.03 0.17
C ILE A 250 2.03 -2.14 -0.41
N CYS A 251 3.36 -2.03 -0.28
CA CYS A 251 4.29 -3.05 -0.75
C CYS A 251 4.14 -4.35 0.04
N ALA A 252 3.93 -4.26 1.35
CA ALA A 252 3.65 -5.41 2.20
C ALA A 252 2.31 -6.08 1.85
N ALA A 253 1.27 -5.29 1.59
CA ALA A 253 -0.04 -5.81 1.21
C ALA A 253 0.01 -6.55 -0.15
N GLU A 254 0.75 -6.03 -1.14
CA GLU A 254 1.00 -6.75 -2.39
C GLU A 254 1.82 -8.02 -2.15
N HIS A 255 2.88 -7.95 -1.34
CA HIS A 255 3.77 -9.07 -1.09
C HIS A 255 3.09 -10.24 -0.38
N TYR A 256 2.19 -9.96 0.57
CA TYR A 256 1.47 -10.97 1.35
C TYR A 256 0.05 -11.26 0.81
N ASP A 257 -0.27 -10.78 -0.40
CA ASP A 257 -1.54 -11.02 -1.10
C ASP A 257 -2.78 -10.59 -0.27
N LEU A 258 -2.82 -9.29 0.09
CA LEU A 258 -3.87 -8.65 0.88
C LEU A 258 -4.56 -7.53 0.08
N PRO A 259 -5.45 -7.88 -0.87
CA PRO A 259 -6.04 -6.90 -1.79
C PRO A 259 -6.94 -5.86 -1.09
N GLU A 260 -7.63 -6.22 -0.01
CA GLU A 260 -8.48 -5.27 0.72
C GLU A 260 -7.65 -4.20 1.44
N LEU A 261 -6.52 -4.59 2.05
CA LEU A 261 -5.60 -3.67 2.68
C LEU A 261 -4.93 -2.76 1.64
N LEU A 262 -4.52 -3.35 0.52
CA LEU A 262 -3.93 -2.60 -0.59
C LEU A 262 -4.90 -1.52 -1.09
N GLN A 263 -6.17 -1.88 -1.31
CA GLN A 263 -7.22 -0.95 -1.72
C GLN A 263 -7.45 0.15 -0.67
N ALA A 264 -7.53 -0.20 0.61
CA ALA A 264 -7.70 0.78 1.70
C ALA A 264 -6.54 1.79 1.76
N CYS A 265 -5.30 1.34 1.58
CA CYS A 265 -4.13 2.21 1.56
C CYS A 265 -4.18 3.21 0.40
N PHE A 266 -4.52 2.78 -0.81
CA PHE A 266 -4.65 3.67 -1.96
C PHE A 266 -5.80 4.67 -1.80
N HIS A 267 -6.91 4.22 -1.23
CA HIS A 267 -8.04 5.11 -0.93
C HIS A 267 -7.63 6.22 0.05
N HIS A 268 -6.97 5.84 1.14
CA HIS A 268 -6.47 6.79 2.13
C HIS A 268 -5.44 7.74 1.51
N ALA A 269 -4.48 7.23 0.73
CA ALA A 269 -3.51 8.06 0.02
C ALA A 269 -4.21 9.11 -0.86
N LYS A 270 -5.20 8.69 -1.66
CA LYS A 270 -5.94 9.59 -2.56
C LYS A 270 -6.70 10.70 -1.81
N GLN A 271 -7.24 10.41 -0.63
CA GLN A 271 -8.02 11.37 0.16
C GLN A 271 -7.15 12.33 0.99
N PHE A 272 -6.03 11.85 1.52
CA PHE A 272 -5.25 12.57 2.53
C PHE A 272 -3.85 12.98 2.07
N LEU A 273 -3.51 12.82 0.79
CA LEU A 273 -2.23 13.29 0.25
C LEU A 273 -2.11 14.81 0.37
N ARG A 274 -1.01 15.28 0.97
CA ARG A 274 -0.68 16.70 1.16
C ARG A 274 0.76 16.96 0.76
N ILE A 275 1.11 18.21 0.48
CA ILE A 275 2.43 18.57 -0.04
C ILE A 275 3.54 18.23 0.96
N GLU A 276 3.29 18.40 2.25
CA GLU A 276 4.28 18.19 3.32
C GLU A 276 4.74 16.73 3.42
N VAL A 277 3.88 15.78 3.04
CA VAL A 277 4.19 14.34 3.12
C VAL A 277 4.72 13.76 1.81
N VAL A 278 4.57 14.47 0.68
CA VAL A 278 4.95 13.97 -0.66
C VAL A 278 6.42 13.58 -0.73
N CYS A 279 7.33 14.46 -0.31
CA CYS A 279 8.77 14.18 -0.39
C CYS A 279 9.16 12.97 0.46
N CYS A 280 8.62 12.88 1.68
CA CYS A 280 8.83 11.74 2.57
C CYS A 280 8.33 10.42 1.94
N MET A 281 7.13 10.43 1.35
CA MET A 281 6.57 9.26 0.67
C MET A 281 7.43 8.82 -0.52
N LEU A 282 7.87 9.76 -1.36
CA LEU A 282 8.73 9.45 -2.51
C LEU A 282 10.09 8.88 -2.08
N CYS A 283 10.70 9.40 -1.01
CA CYS A 283 11.92 8.83 -0.43
C CYS A 283 11.71 7.39 0.03
N SER A 284 10.60 7.10 0.71
CA SER A 284 10.28 5.75 1.18
C SER A 284 10.05 4.77 0.02
N LEU A 285 9.36 5.22 -1.04
CA LEU A 285 9.03 4.40 -2.22
C LEU A 285 10.24 4.04 -3.09
N GLU A 286 11.33 4.79 -3.03
CA GLU A 286 12.51 4.56 -3.87
C GLU A 286 13.05 3.13 -3.76
N ASN A 287 13.04 2.55 -2.56
CA ASN A 287 13.52 1.19 -2.31
C ASN A 287 12.58 0.10 -2.86
N TYR A 288 11.30 0.44 -3.06
CA TYR A 288 10.24 -0.50 -3.42
C TYR A 288 9.82 -0.40 -4.89
N TYR A 289 10.06 0.75 -5.52
CA TYR A 289 9.54 1.14 -6.82
C TYR A 289 9.73 0.09 -7.92
N TRP A 290 10.93 -0.51 -7.99
CA TRP A 290 11.27 -1.50 -9.02
C TRP A 290 10.80 -2.92 -8.70
N ARG A 291 10.40 -3.18 -7.45
CA ARG A 291 10.07 -4.53 -6.96
C ARG A 291 8.56 -4.79 -6.93
N TYR A 292 7.77 -3.75 -6.67
CA TYR A 292 6.33 -3.87 -6.44
C TYR A 292 5.54 -2.99 -7.42
N THR A 293 4.51 -3.55 -8.03
CA THR A 293 3.67 -2.84 -9.00
C THR A 293 2.92 -1.70 -8.32
N SER A 294 2.41 -1.96 -7.13
CA SER A 294 1.68 -0.98 -6.32
C SER A 294 2.55 0.21 -5.90
N ALA A 295 3.85 0.02 -5.68
CA ALA A 295 4.78 1.12 -5.42
C ALA A 295 4.87 2.05 -6.64
N SER A 296 5.00 1.48 -7.84
CA SER A 296 5.01 2.23 -9.10
C SER A 296 3.69 2.99 -9.33
N GLU A 297 2.54 2.38 -9.04
CA GLU A 297 1.25 3.04 -9.14
C GLU A 297 1.09 4.19 -8.13
N LEU A 298 1.56 4.00 -6.89
CA LEU A 298 1.53 5.06 -5.88
C LEU A 298 2.43 6.24 -6.27
N VAL A 299 3.64 5.98 -6.78
CA VAL A 299 4.50 7.06 -7.30
C VAL A 299 3.80 7.81 -8.42
N ASN A 300 3.15 7.13 -9.36
CA ASN A 300 2.41 7.80 -10.44
C ASN A 300 1.24 8.64 -9.92
N MET A 301 0.51 8.16 -8.91
CA MET A 301 -0.55 8.93 -8.24
C MET A 301 0.01 10.19 -7.57
N ILE A 302 1.15 10.07 -6.87
CA ILE A 302 1.81 11.21 -6.22
C ILE A 302 2.31 12.21 -7.27
N LEU A 303 2.92 11.74 -8.37
CA LEU A 303 3.39 12.62 -9.44
C LEU A 303 2.24 13.39 -10.11
N ALA A 304 1.11 12.72 -10.37
CA ALA A 304 -0.10 13.39 -10.88
C ALA A 304 -0.64 14.43 -9.89
N PHE A 305 -0.57 14.15 -8.58
CA PHE A 305 -0.92 15.13 -7.55
C PHE A 305 0.02 16.36 -7.56
N VAL A 306 1.30 16.16 -7.85
CA VAL A 306 2.33 17.22 -7.91
C VAL A 306 2.20 18.09 -9.15
N GLU A 307 1.69 17.58 -10.27
CA GLU A 307 1.59 18.32 -11.55
C GLU A 307 0.94 19.70 -11.40
N THR A 308 -0.14 19.82 -10.61
CA THR A 308 -0.88 21.08 -10.36
C THR A 308 -0.35 21.89 -9.17
N ARG A 309 0.61 21.35 -8.39
CA ARG A 309 1.09 21.93 -7.12
C ARG A 309 2.61 22.01 -7.01
N ALA A 310 3.32 21.86 -8.12
CA ALA A 310 4.77 21.78 -8.14
C ALA A 310 5.44 23.02 -7.52
N TYR A 311 4.84 24.21 -7.66
CA TYR A 311 5.38 25.42 -7.04
C TYR A 311 5.50 25.29 -5.51
N ALA A 312 4.43 24.81 -4.85
CA ALA A 312 4.43 24.60 -3.40
C ALA A 312 5.43 23.51 -2.99
N LEU A 313 5.56 22.45 -3.80
CA LEU A 313 6.57 21.41 -3.56
C LEU A 313 7.99 21.98 -3.61
N PHE A 314 8.32 22.81 -4.60
CA PHE A 314 9.66 23.37 -4.76
C PHE A 314 10.07 24.34 -3.64
N THR A 315 9.10 24.91 -2.92
CA THR A 315 9.38 25.75 -1.75
C THR A 315 9.67 24.97 -0.47
N THR A 316 9.36 23.67 -0.45
CA THR A 316 9.63 22.82 0.73
C THR A 316 11.12 22.50 0.85
N THR A 317 11.59 22.37 2.10
CA THR A 317 12.98 21.98 2.36
C THR A 317 13.24 20.51 2.07
N GLU A 318 12.20 19.69 2.24
CA GLU A 318 12.16 18.25 2.04
C GLU A 318 12.36 17.88 0.56
N PHE A 319 12.04 18.80 -0.37
CA PHE A 319 12.38 18.60 -1.78
C PHE A 319 13.89 18.39 -2.00
N LEU A 320 14.74 19.03 -1.18
CA LEU A 320 16.19 18.91 -1.29
C LEU A 320 16.72 17.54 -0.84
N THR A 321 15.92 16.75 -0.11
CA THR A 321 16.31 15.41 0.37
C THR A 321 16.01 14.31 -0.64
N LEU A 322 15.26 14.61 -1.70
CA LEU A 322 14.94 13.66 -2.76
C LEU A 322 16.20 13.18 -3.49
N SER A 323 16.18 11.93 -3.94
CA SER A 323 17.22 11.40 -4.82
C SER A 323 17.14 12.03 -6.21
N GLU A 324 18.22 11.89 -6.98
CA GLU A 324 18.25 12.43 -8.34
C GLU A 324 17.20 11.79 -9.25
N SER A 325 16.98 10.49 -9.08
CA SER A 325 15.98 9.75 -9.84
C SER A 325 14.58 10.33 -9.60
N MET A 326 14.23 10.56 -8.32
CA MET A 326 12.95 11.15 -7.94
C MET A 326 12.78 12.57 -8.48
N VAL A 327 13.81 13.41 -8.38
CA VAL A 327 13.77 14.77 -8.94
C VAL A 327 13.61 14.72 -10.46
N GLN A 328 14.35 13.86 -11.16
CA GLN A 328 14.20 13.70 -12.61
C GLN A 328 12.78 13.29 -12.98
N MET A 329 12.19 12.31 -12.27
CA MET A 329 10.81 11.89 -12.52
C MET A 329 9.80 13.03 -12.34
N ILE A 330 9.97 13.86 -11.32
CA ILE A 330 9.14 15.06 -11.11
C ILE A 330 9.33 16.05 -12.27
N MET A 331 10.58 16.32 -12.65
CA MET A 331 10.91 17.32 -13.68
C MET A 331 10.44 16.92 -15.09
N CYS A 332 10.39 15.62 -15.38
CA CYS A 332 9.87 15.10 -16.65
C CYS A 332 8.34 15.15 -16.76
N ARG A 333 7.60 15.49 -15.69
CA ARG A 333 6.15 15.67 -15.75
C ARG A 333 5.75 17.01 -16.38
N ASN A 334 4.50 17.08 -16.83
CA ASN A 334 3.90 18.32 -17.34
C ASN A 334 3.44 19.22 -16.20
N LEU A 335 4.39 19.73 -15.42
CA LEU A 335 4.09 20.57 -14.24
C LEU A 335 3.50 21.93 -14.66
N GLU A 336 2.45 22.36 -13.97
CA GLU A 336 1.79 23.67 -14.10
C GLU A 336 2.61 24.79 -13.43
N VAL A 337 3.87 24.92 -13.85
CA VAL A 337 4.78 25.97 -13.36
C VAL A 337 5.60 26.56 -14.51
N PRO A 338 5.98 27.85 -14.43
CA PRO A 338 6.90 28.45 -15.38
C PRO A 338 8.23 27.67 -15.44
N GLU A 339 8.80 27.52 -16.64
CA GLU A 339 10.06 26.77 -16.85
C GLU A 339 11.22 27.38 -16.05
N VAL A 340 11.20 28.69 -15.79
CA VAL A 340 12.17 29.36 -14.91
C VAL A 340 12.14 28.79 -13.48
N ARG A 341 10.95 28.46 -12.94
CA ARG A 341 10.81 27.88 -11.59
C ARG A 341 11.32 26.45 -11.53
N LYS A 342 11.12 25.67 -12.60
CA LYS A 342 11.75 24.34 -12.73
C LYS A 342 13.26 24.46 -12.70
N PHE A 343 13.82 25.40 -13.47
CA PHE A 343 15.26 25.65 -13.50
C PHE A 343 15.81 26.05 -12.12
N GLU A 344 15.15 26.98 -11.42
CA GLU A 344 15.55 27.40 -10.07
C GLU A 344 15.51 26.24 -9.07
N ALA A 345 14.47 25.40 -9.12
CA ALA A 345 14.36 24.21 -8.28
C ALA A 345 15.47 23.18 -8.57
N MET A 346 15.75 22.90 -9.84
CA MET A 346 16.88 22.05 -10.26
C MET A 346 18.21 22.60 -9.74
N LEU A 347 18.43 23.92 -9.88
CA LEU A 347 19.64 24.60 -9.44
C LEU A 347 19.81 24.53 -7.92
N ALA A 348 18.74 24.79 -7.16
CA ALA A 348 18.74 24.72 -5.70
C ALA A 348 19.08 23.29 -5.21
N TRP A 349 18.41 22.28 -5.80
CA TRP A 349 18.65 20.88 -5.48
C TRP A 349 20.09 20.44 -5.83
N ALA A 350 20.58 20.77 -7.03
CA ALA A 350 21.94 20.43 -7.46
C ALA A 350 23.00 21.07 -6.55
N ARG A 351 22.83 22.34 -6.17
CA ARG A 351 23.72 23.01 -5.22
C ARG A 351 23.71 22.34 -3.85
N HIS A 352 22.53 21.95 -3.36
CA HIS A 352 22.40 21.25 -2.08
C HIS A 352 23.12 19.89 -2.11
N LYS A 353 22.91 19.10 -3.17
CA LYS A 353 23.55 17.78 -3.33
C LYS A 353 25.08 17.87 -3.35
N ILE A 354 25.64 18.83 -4.06
CA ILE A 354 27.10 19.02 -4.13
C ILE A 354 27.67 19.46 -2.78
N ARG A 355 26.95 20.32 -2.06
CA ARG A 355 27.36 20.77 -0.71
C ARG A 355 27.40 19.62 0.30
N THR A 356 26.51 18.63 0.17
CA THR A 356 26.37 17.54 1.14
C THR A 356 27.25 16.32 0.83
N LYS A 357 27.56 16.04 -0.45
CA LYS A 357 28.22 14.78 -0.84
C LYS A 357 29.67 14.91 -1.32
N THR A 358 30.14 16.10 -1.72
CA THR A 358 31.43 16.20 -2.42
C THR A 358 32.53 16.82 -1.55
N SER A 359 33.62 16.07 -1.32
CA SER A 359 34.75 16.50 -0.46
C SER A 359 35.80 17.37 -1.17
N SER A 360 35.84 17.38 -2.50
CA SER A 360 36.85 18.06 -3.32
C SER A 360 36.22 19.12 -4.23
N LYS A 361 36.86 20.30 -4.31
CA LYS A 361 36.31 21.48 -5.01
C LYS A 361 36.30 21.33 -6.55
N LEU A 362 37.28 20.61 -7.11
CA LEU A 362 37.35 20.40 -8.57
C LEU A 362 36.26 19.41 -9.02
N ASP A 363 36.09 18.33 -8.26
CA ASP A 363 35.09 17.30 -8.50
C ASP A 363 33.67 17.86 -8.35
N ALA A 364 33.44 18.72 -7.34
CA ALA A 364 32.17 19.40 -7.11
C ALA A 364 31.69 20.21 -8.33
N LYS A 365 32.60 20.88 -9.03
CA LYS A 365 32.25 21.70 -10.21
C LYS A 365 31.89 20.85 -11.42
N LEU A 366 32.61 19.74 -11.62
CA LEU A 366 32.33 18.79 -12.71
C LEU A 366 31.02 18.05 -12.45
N GLU A 367 30.83 17.52 -11.23
CA GLU A 367 29.59 16.85 -10.83
C GLU A 367 28.38 17.77 -10.95
N PHE A 368 28.49 19.03 -10.49
CA PHE A 368 27.42 20.02 -10.64
C PHE A 368 27.00 20.19 -12.11
N LYS A 369 27.98 20.32 -13.01
CA LYS A 369 27.72 20.47 -14.45
C LYS A 369 27.03 19.24 -15.03
N CYS A 370 27.50 18.03 -14.69
CA CYS A 370 26.91 16.77 -15.15
C CYS A 370 25.49 16.55 -14.64
N ILE A 371 25.21 16.93 -13.38
CA ILE A 371 23.85 16.87 -12.81
C ILE A 371 22.93 17.84 -13.55
N MET A 372 23.34 19.11 -13.70
CA MET A 372 22.52 20.11 -14.38
C MET A 372 22.29 19.78 -15.85
N GLU A 373 23.26 19.18 -16.54
CA GLU A 373 23.09 18.71 -17.93
C GLU A 373 22.05 17.59 -18.04
N ARG A 374 21.94 16.71 -17.03
CA ARG A 374 20.90 15.66 -17.00
C ARG A 374 19.53 16.22 -16.64
N LEU A 375 19.43 17.03 -15.58
CA LEU A 375 18.17 17.63 -15.13
C LEU A 375 17.58 18.57 -16.18
N ALA A 376 18.41 19.42 -16.80
CA ALA A 376 17.97 20.42 -17.78
C ALA A 376 17.87 19.88 -19.21
N ARG A 377 17.93 18.56 -19.43
CA ARG A 377 17.81 17.94 -20.75
C ARG A 377 16.48 18.28 -21.41
N ASP A 378 15.39 18.05 -20.69
CA ASP A 378 14.01 18.23 -21.18
C ASP A 378 13.42 19.61 -20.84
N LEU A 379 14.22 20.47 -20.20
CA LEU A 379 13.84 21.84 -19.85
C LEU A 379 13.64 22.68 -21.12
N LYS A 380 12.45 23.29 -21.25
CA LYS A 380 12.06 24.07 -22.42
C LYS A 380 12.59 25.49 -22.30
N LEU A 381 13.90 25.68 -22.49
CA LEU A 381 14.56 26.98 -22.35
C LEU A 381 13.91 28.11 -23.15
N TYR A 382 13.36 27.81 -24.33
CA TYR A 382 12.67 28.80 -25.16
C TYR A 382 11.39 29.37 -24.52
N ARG A 383 10.83 28.72 -23.48
CA ARG A 383 9.71 29.23 -22.69
C ARG A 383 10.14 30.05 -21.45
N ILE A 384 11.43 30.19 -21.21
CA ILE A 384 11.97 31.12 -20.20
C ILE A 384 12.15 32.48 -20.89
N SER A 385 11.73 33.57 -20.25
CA SER A 385 11.85 34.89 -20.87
C SER A 385 13.33 35.27 -21.13
N PRO A 386 13.65 36.07 -22.16
CA PRO A 386 15.02 36.53 -22.41
C PRO A 386 15.65 37.22 -21.20
N GLN A 387 14.85 37.99 -20.45
CA GLN A 387 15.31 38.69 -19.24
C GLN A 387 15.72 37.71 -18.14
N GLU A 388 14.96 36.64 -17.93
CA GLU A 388 15.27 35.61 -16.93
C GLU A 388 16.42 34.71 -17.38
N LEU A 389 16.55 34.42 -18.68
CA LEU A 389 17.72 33.73 -19.23
C LEU A 389 19.01 34.50 -18.89
N ILE A 390 19.00 35.81 -19.04
CA ILE A 390 20.17 36.66 -18.77
C ILE A 390 20.40 36.88 -17.26
N LYS A 391 19.33 37.08 -16.48
CA LYS A 391 19.44 37.42 -15.05
C LYS A 391 19.60 36.21 -14.13
N VAL A 392 19.02 35.06 -14.49
CA VAL A 392 18.95 33.86 -13.63
C VAL A 392 19.79 32.72 -14.20
N VAL A 393 19.57 32.36 -15.47
CA VAL A 393 20.19 31.16 -16.07
C VAL A 393 21.67 31.39 -16.39
N LEU A 394 22.02 32.48 -17.08
CA LEU A 394 23.39 32.77 -17.50
C LEU A 394 24.38 32.89 -16.32
N PRO A 395 24.09 33.63 -15.23
CA PRO A 395 25.03 33.78 -14.12
C PRO A 395 25.24 32.49 -13.33
N SER A 396 24.29 31.55 -13.40
CA SER A 396 24.37 30.27 -12.70
C SER A 396 25.49 29.36 -13.23
N LYS A 397 25.94 29.55 -14.48
CA LYS A 397 26.88 28.68 -15.21
C LYS A 397 26.45 27.21 -15.27
N ALA A 398 25.17 26.93 -15.05
CA ALA A 398 24.60 25.57 -15.08
C ALA A 398 24.35 25.07 -16.50
N ILE A 399 24.10 25.98 -17.44
CA ILE A 399 23.84 25.69 -18.86
C ILE A 399 24.95 26.32 -19.70
N LYS A 400 25.39 25.63 -20.75
CA LYS A 400 26.42 26.13 -21.67
C LYS A 400 25.95 27.43 -22.33
N ASN A 401 26.83 28.42 -22.42
CA ASN A 401 26.53 29.72 -23.00
C ASN A 401 26.02 29.59 -24.46
N GLU A 402 26.58 28.66 -25.23
CA GLU A 402 26.15 28.33 -26.60
C GLU A 402 24.65 27.99 -26.66
N ARG A 403 24.19 27.08 -25.79
CA ARG A 403 22.77 26.67 -25.73
C ARG A 403 21.85 27.83 -25.32
N ILE A 404 22.33 28.74 -24.47
CA ILE A 404 21.58 29.96 -24.09
C ILE A 404 21.49 30.90 -25.30
N LEU A 405 22.59 31.13 -26.01
CA LEU A 405 22.64 31.99 -27.19
C LEU A 405 21.73 31.46 -28.31
N GLU A 406 21.81 30.16 -28.62
CA GLU A 406 20.92 29.49 -29.57
C GLU A 406 19.44 29.68 -29.20
N THR A 407 19.11 29.57 -27.91
CA THR A 407 17.75 29.78 -27.41
C THR A 407 17.29 31.24 -27.64
N LEU A 408 18.15 32.22 -27.32
CA LEU A 408 17.84 33.64 -27.53
C LEU A 408 17.65 33.96 -29.03
N MET A 409 18.49 33.40 -29.90
CA MET A 409 18.32 33.53 -31.35
C MET A 409 17.00 32.93 -31.83
N PHE A 410 16.65 31.74 -31.34
CA PHE A 410 15.36 31.11 -31.63
C PHE A 410 14.17 31.99 -31.18
N GLN A 411 14.23 32.55 -29.98
CA GLN A 411 13.19 33.45 -29.44
C GLN A 411 13.05 34.74 -30.25
N ALA A 412 14.15 35.31 -30.73
CA ALA A 412 14.15 36.48 -31.60
C ALA A 412 13.53 36.18 -32.97
N ASN A 413 13.91 35.06 -33.59
CA ASN A 413 13.45 34.65 -34.93
C ASN A 413 11.97 34.24 -34.94
N SER A 414 11.50 33.58 -33.88
CA SER A 414 10.11 33.14 -33.75
C SER A 414 9.13 34.26 -33.42
N GLY A 415 9.62 35.42 -32.99
CA GLY A 415 8.79 36.54 -32.56
C GLY A 415 8.02 36.30 -31.26
N MET A 416 8.31 35.21 -30.52
CA MET A 416 7.60 34.82 -29.29
C MET A 416 7.61 35.89 -28.20
N TYR A 417 8.64 36.73 -28.17
CA TYR A 417 8.82 37.82 -27.20
C TYR A 417 9.00 39.17 -27.89
N ARG A 418 8.47 39.34 -29.11
CA ARG A 418 8.51 40.65 -29.78
C ARG A 418 7.87 41.70 -28.88
N ILE A 419 8.64 42.75 -28.60
CA ILE A 419 8.10 44.00 -28.05
C ILE A 419 7.07 44.48 -29.08
N GLN A 420 5.82 44.72 -28.67
CA GLN A 420 4.81 45.22 -29.60
C GLN A 420 5.32 46.50 -30.26
N ASP A 421 5.18 46.61 -31.58
CA ASP A 421 5.58 47.80 -32.35
C ASP A 421 4.91 49.09 -31.84
N SER A 422 3.75 48.96 -31.16
CA SER A 422 3.08 50.05 -30.45
C SER A 422 3.93 50.66 -29.34
N TYR A 423 4.63 49.84 -28.55
CA TYR A 423 5.46 50.29 -27.45
C TYR A 423 6.73 50.98 -27.95
N ILE A 424 7.31 50.47 -29.05
CA ILE A 424 8.43 51.14 -29.71
C ILE A 424 7.95 52.47 -30.31
N LYS A 425 6.80 52.50 -31.00
CA LYS A 425 6.23 53.75 -31.53
C LYS A 425 5.92 54.78 -30.43
N GLU A 426 5.37 54.37 -29.30
CA GLU A 426 5.15 55.27 -28.15
C GLU A 426 6.46 55.78 -27.54
N CYS A 427 7.47 54.92 -27.41
CA CYS A 427 8.78 55.34 -26.89
C CYS A 427 9.45 56.33 -27.86
N THR A 428 9.40 56.05 -29.16
CA THR A 428 9.91 56.94 -30.21
C THR A 428 9.14 58.27 -30.27
N GLN A 429 7.81 58.25 -30.09
CA GLN A 429 7.02 59.48 -29.99
C GLN A 429 7.33 60.28 -28.72
N ARG A 430 7.58 59.62 -27.59
CA ARG A 430 7.98 60.32 -26.34
C ARG A 430 9.38 60.95 -26.47
N LEU A 431 10.31 60.27 -27.14
CA LEU A 431 11.63 60.81 -27.46
C LEU A 431 11.52 62.01 -28.41
N GLN A 432 10.76 61.90 -29.51
CA GLN A 432 10.52 63.02 -30.42
C GLN A 432 9.81 64.21 -29.75
N LYS A 433 8.90 63.95 -28.79
CA LYS A 433 8.27 65.00 -27.98
C LYS A 433 9.21 65.66 -26.97
N GLN A 434 10.27 64.97 -26.53
CA GLN A 434 11.31 65.56 -25.70
C GLN A 434 12.29 66.39 -26.53
N ASP A 435 12.71 65.90 -27.70
CA ASP A 435 13.58 66.64 -28.62
C ASP A 435 12.90 67.92 -29.14
N SER A 436 11.61 67.86 -29.47
CA SER A 436 10.84 69.05 -29.89
C SER A 436 10.70 70.10 -28.78
N ARG A 437 10.52 69.66 -27.52
CA ARG A 437 10.52 70.55 -26.34
C ARG A 437 11.87 71.21 -26.10
N PHE A 438 12.97 70.53 -26.45
CA PHE A 438 14.32 71.07 -26.31
C PHE A 438 14.62 72.09 -27.44
N SER A 439 14.16 71.81 -28.67
CA SER A 439 14.28 72.75 -29.79
C SER A 439 13.39 73.99 -29.68
N GLU A 440 12.22 73.90 -29.01
CA GLU A 440 11.40 75.09 -28.70
C GLU A 440 12.09 76.02 -27.68
N TRP A 441 12.90 75.48 -26.77
CA TRP A 441 13.68 76.27 -25.81
C TRP A 441 14.90 76.95 -26.45
N GLU A 442 15.59 76.29 -27.39
CA GLU A 442 16.71 76.92 -28.14
C GLU A 442 16.24 77.96 -29.16
N SER A 443 14.99 77.88 -29.63
CA SER A 443 14.43 78.86 -30.56
C SER A 443 13.94 80.15 -29.88
N PHE A 444 13.88 80.21 -28.55
CA PHE A 444 13.47 81.42 -27.81
C PHE A 444 14.61 82.38 -27.47
N ASP A 445 15.87 81.99 -27.67
CA ASP A 445 17.05 82.82 -27.34
C ASP A 445 17.58 83.67 -28.52
N TYR A 446 16.84 83.76 -29.65
CA TYR A 446 17.21 84.61 -30.80
C TYR A 446 16.13 85.59 -31.25
N SER A 447 15.42 86.21 -30.31
CA SER A 447 14.63 87.41 -30.59
C SER A 447 14.54 88.33 -29.37
N THR A 448 15.54 89.21 -29.23
CA THR A 448 15.45 90.70 -29.12
C THR A 448 16.60 91.22 -28.27
#